data_AF-A0A679FK03-F1
#
_entry.id   AF-A0A679FK03-F1
#
_cell.length_a   1.000
_cell.length_b   1.000
_cell.length_c   1.000
_cell.angle_alpha   90.00
_cell.angle_beta   90.00
_cell.angle_gamma   90.00
#
_symmetry.space_group_name_H-M   'P 1'
#
loop_
_entity.id
_entity.type
_entity.pdbx_description
1 polymer ?
#
loop_
_entity_poly.entity_id
_entity_poly.type
_entity_poly.pdbx_seq_one_letter_code
_entity_poly.pdbx_strand_id
1 'polypeptide(L)'
;MPAISKIRLTNVVYEEGRKRYNDEMFRFDGHNGAILLENGGGKTVLIQTVLQAILPHVDLADRKIKQTLQLENAPAHIAIEWLLNDKPRRYVVTAVSLFMTNNGLDSLRYVYEYNANDPHGIEGIPFVREGKGGKRPAERGEMQDYYHDMKAKSMFARTFATIKEYKAFLEEQYHIIESEWESVVKINSTEGGVEAFFDECKSTNQLFDRLLIPIVESAIVGHDAKLFADMFET
;
A
#
# COMPACT_ATOMS: atom_id res chain seq x y z
N MET A 1 -1.58 4.83 -15.95
CA MET A 1 -1.50 4.31 -14.58
C MET A 1 -0.34 4.99 -13.86
N PRO A 2 -0.54 5.40 -12.61
CA PRO A 2 0.54 5.93 -11.79
C PRO A 2 1.62 4.89 -11.53
N ALA A 3 2.88 5.32 -11.47
CA ALA A 3 4.02 4.45 -11.15
C ALA A 3 4.52 4.73 -9.72
N ILE A 4 4.99 3.70 -9.00
CA ILE A 4 5.56 3.90 -7.66
C ILE A 4 6.87 4.68 -7.79
N SER A 5 6.94 5.84 -7.13
CA SER A 5 8.13 6.68 -7.01
C SER A 5 8.91 6.33 -5.75
N LYS A 6 8.23 6.26 -4.60
CA LYS A 6 8.83 5.97 -3.29
C LYS A 6 7.89 5.18 -2.40
N ILE A 7 8.45 4.42 -1.47
CA ILE A 7 7.74 3.79 -0.37
C ILE A 7 8.42 4.21 0.93
N ARG A 8 7.66 4.71 1.91
CA ARG A 8 8.15 5.08 3.24
C ARG A 8 7.50 4.21 4.30
N LEU A 9 8.32 3.58 5.12
CA LEU A 9 7.90 2.74 6.24
C LEU A 9 8.48 3.29 7.54
N THR A 10 7.61 3.73 8.44
CA THR A 10 8.01 4.31 9.73
C THR A 10 7.38 3.52 10.87
N ASN A 11 8.18 3.16 11.85
CA ASN A 11 7.77 2.36 13.01
C ASN A 11 7.06 1.04 12.66
N VAL A 12 7.53 0.35 11.62
CA VAL A 12 7.05 -1.00 11.30
C VAL A 12 7.90 -1.98 12.11
N VAL A 13 7.36 -2.43 13.24
CA VAL A 13 8.04 -3.31 14.21
C VAL A 13 7.43 -4.70 14.16
N TYR A 14 8.25 -5.74 14.05
CA TYR A 14 7.79 -7.12 13.88
C TYR A 14 8.77 -8.12 14.52
N GLU A 15 8.42 -9.40 14.52
CA GLU A 15 9.17 -10.47 15.20
C GLU A 15 9.47 -10.13 16.66
N GLU A 16 8.42 -9.88 17.44
CA GLU A 16 8.53 -9.58 18.87
C GLU A 16 9.44 -8.37 19.19
N GLY A 17 9.60 -7.45 18.23
CA GLY A 17 10.41 -6.24 18.38
C GLY A 17 11.87 -6.41 17.95
N ARG A 18 12.28 -7.61 17.51
CA ARG A 18 13.65 -7.89 17.05
C ARG A 18 13.98 -7.20 15.73
N LYS A 19 12.98 -6.99 14.86
CA LYS A 19 13.16 -6.36 13.56
C LYS A 19 12.28 -5.14 13.43
N ARG A 20 12.80 -4.11 12.78
CA ARG A 20 12.03 -2.89 12.51
C ARG A 20 12.50 -2.12 11.29
N TYR A 21 11.56 -1.43 10.65
CA TYR A 21 11.83 -0.27 9.81
C TYR A 21 11.57 0.98 10.66
N ASN A 22 12.64 1.72 10.98
CA ASN A 22 12.53 2.89 11.85
C ASN A 22 11.85 4.06 11.12
N ASP A 23 12.43 4.46 10.00
CA ASP A 23 11.91 5.46 9.06
C ASP A 23 12.64 5.26 7.72
N GLU A 24 12.32 4.17 7.04
CA GLU A 24 13.02 3.75 5.82
C GLU A 24 12.29 4.24 4.58
N MET A 25 13.06 4.75 3.61
CA MET A 25 12.55 5.26 2.34
C MET A 25 13.16 4.46 1.17
N PHE A 26 12.35 3.66 0.49
CA PHE A 26 12.71 2.97 -0.73
C PHE A 26 12.39 3.87 -1.93
N ARG A 27 13.34 4.02 -2.86
CA ARG A 27 13.23 4.91 -4.02
C ARG A 27 13.25 4.10 -5.32
N PHE A 28 12.24 4.32 -6.16
CA PHE A 28 12.02 3.63 -7.42
C PHE A 28 11.99 4.60 -8.61
N ASP A 29 11.56 5.86 -8.39
CA ASP A 29 11.42 6.92 -9.41
C ASP A 29 10.57 6.51 -10.63
N GLY A 30 9.57 5.64 -10.43
CA GLY A 30 8.72 5.12 -11.51
C GLY A 30 9.34 3.96 -12.30
N HIS A 31 10.51 3.45 -11.89
CA HIS A 31 11.17 2.32 -12.52
C HIS A 31 10.88 0.99 -11.79
N ASN A 32 11.07 -0.12 -12.51
CA ASN A 32 11.07 -1.45 -11.91
C ASN A 32 12.21 -1.54 -10.87
N GLY A 33 11.88 -2.02 -9.67
CA GLY A 33 12.85 -2.17 -8.59
C GLY A 33 12.79 -3.56 -7.95
N ALA A 34 13.92 -3.99 -7.39
CA ALA A 34 14.03 -5.22 -6.63
C ALA A 34 14.47 -4.90 -5.20
N ILE A 35 13.72 -5.35 -4.20
CA ILE A 35 14.13 -5.29 -2.80
C ILE A 35 14.67 -6.66 -2.40
N LEU A 36 15.98 -6.72 -2.19
CA LEU A 36 16.69 -7.92 -1.78
C LEU A 36 16.73 -7.99 -0.25
N LEU A 37 16.08 -9.01 0.30
CA LEU A 37 16.14 -9.36 1.72
C LEU A 37 16.67 -10.78 1.85
N GLU A 38 17.42 -11.05 2.90
CA GLU A 38 17.86 -12.41 3.21
C GLU A 38 16.66 -13.31 3.59
N ASN A 39 16.86 -14.62 3.57
CA ASN A 39 15.83 -15.53 4.04
C ASN A 39 15.56 -15.29 5.53
N GLY A 40 14.28 -15.24 5.89
CA GLY A 40 13.88 -14.78 7.23
C GLY A 40 13.97 -13.26 7.42
N GLY A 41 14.48 -12.48 6.46
CA GLY A 41 14.60 -11.01 6.55
C GLY A 41 13.28 -10.24 6.46
N GLY A 42 12.13 -10.93 6.47
CA GLY A 42 10.83 -10.28 6.50
C GLY A 42 10.25 -9.89 5.13
N LYS A 43 10.59 -10.57 4.03
CA LYS A 43 10.02 -10.32 2.69
C LYS A 43 8.49 -10.28 2.70
N THR A 44 7.87 -11.29 3.28
CA THR A 44 6.41 -11.36 3.36
C THR A 44 5.84 -10.25 4.24
N VAL A 45 6.53 -9.90 5.33
CA VAL A 45 6.13 -8.79 6.21
C VAL A 45 6.20 -7.46 5.46
N LEU A 46 7.24 -7.25 4.64
CA LEU A 46 7.37 -6.08 3.79
C LEU A 46 6.20 -5.96 2.82
N ILE A 47 5.90 -7.03 2.07
CA ILE A 47 4.77 -7.05 1.12
C ILE A 47 3.46 -6.77 1.87
N GLN A 48 3.19 -7.51 2.95
CA GLN A 48 1.99 -7.35 3.77
C GLN A 48 1.84 -5.91 4.30
N THR A 49 2.95 -5.27 4.68
CA THR A 49 2.98 -3.89 5.16
C THR A 49 2.69 -2.90 4.04
N VAL A 50 3.38 -3.01 2.90
CA VAL A 50 3.18 -2.09 1.77
C VAL A 50 1.74 -2.14 1.25
N LEU A 51 1.13 -3.34 1.20
CA LEU A 51 -0.27 -3.53 0.82
C LEU A 51 -1.24 -2.65 1.64
N GLN A 52 -0.93 -2.36 2.91
CA GLN A 52 -1.82 -1.58 3.79
C GLN A 52 -2.00 -0.14 3.32
N ALA A 53 -1.08 0.40 2.51
CA ALA A 53 -1.21 1.74 1.94
C ALA A 53 -2.36 1.83 0.93
N ILE A 54 -2.83 0.70 0.38
CA ILE A 54 -3.88 0.65 -0.64
C ILE A 54 -5.08 -0.18 -0.17
N LEU A 55 -4.80 -1.30 0.51
CA LEU A 55 -5.78 -2.19 1.12
C LEU A 55 -5.61 -2.20 2.65
N PRO A 56 -6.04 -1.16 3.37
CA PRO A 56 -5.97 -1.13 4.82
C PRO A 56 -6.64 -2.36 5.44
N HIS A 57 -5.96 -2.96 6.42
CA HIS A 57 -6.40 -4.14 7.17
C HIS A 57 -6.48 -5.43 6.34
N VAL A 58 -5.89 -5.47 5.14
CA VAL A 58 -5.84 -6.71 4.36
C VAL A 58 -4.96 -7.75 5.07
N ASP A 59 -5.45 -8.97 5.09
CA ASP A 59 -4.71 -10.14 5.56
C ASP A 59 -3.90 -10.73 4.39
N LEU A 60 -2.80 -11.41 4.69
CA LEU A 60 -2.00 -12.10 3.68
C LEU A 60 -1.93 -13.59 4.02
N ALA A 61 -2.62 -14.42 3.24
CA ALA A 61 -3.06 -15.75 3.68
C ALA A 61 -3.77 -15.67 5.04
N ASP A 62 -3.43 -16.56 5.98
CA ASP A 62 -3.98 -16.55 7.33
C ASP A 62 -3.32 -15.52 8.28
N ARG A 63 -2.34 -14.74 7.80
CA ARG A 63 -1.61 -13.77 8.63
C ARG A 63 -2.34 -12.45 8.70
N LYS A 64 -2.82 -12.10 9.89
CA LYS A 64 -3.39 -10.79 10.17
C LYS A 64 -2.31 -9.76 10.42
N ILE A 65 -2.45 -8.56 9.86
CA ILE A 65 -1.43 -7.50 10.03
C ILE A 65 -1.22 -7.15 11.50
N LYS A 66 -2.29 -7.14 12.31
CA LYS A 66 -2.25 -6.91 13.77
C LYS A 66 -1.51 -7.98 14.57
N GLN A 67 -1.30 -9.17 13.99
CA GLN A 67 -0.50 -10.25 14.60
C GLN A 67 0.95 -10.21 14.11
N THR A 68 1.20 -9.50 13.00
CA THR A 68 2.50 -9.41 12.36
C THR A 68 3.29 -8.22 12.89
N LEU A 69 2.62 -7.07 13.07
CA LEU A 69 3.21 -5.83 13.56
C LEU A 69 2.89 -5.62 15.05
N GLN A 70 3.87 -5.08 15.78
CA GLN A 70 3.65 -4.55 17.13
C GLN A 70 3.12 -3.11 17.02
N LEU A 71 1.88 -2.92 17.47
CA LEU A 71 1.13 -1.67 17.31
C LEU A 71 0.65 -1.09 18.66
N GLU A 72 1.03 -1.72 19.77
CA GLU A 72 0.62 -1.37 21.13
C GLU A 72 1.33 -0.11 21.65
N ASN A 73 2.58 0.10 21.20
CA ASN A 73 3.43 1.19 21.70
C ASN A 73 3.29 2.48 20.90
N ALA A 74 3.19 2.36 19.57
CA ALA A 74 3.06 3.49 18.66
C ALA A 74 2.50 3.01 17.31
N PRO A 75 1.84 3.89 16.53
CA PRO A 75 1.33 3.54 15.21
C PRO A 75 2.45 3.13 14.24
N ALA A 76 2.14 2.26 13.29
CA ALA A 76 2.97 2.06 12.11
C ALA A 76 2.49 2.97 10.98
N HIS A 77 3.38 3.74 10.36
CA HIS A 77 3.05 4.63 9.26
C HIS A 77 3.63 4.11 7.95
N ILE A 78 2.78 4.08 6.93
CA ILE A 78 3.05 3.43 5.66
C ILE A 78 2.61 4.41 4.58
N ALA A 79 3.52 4.82 3.70
CA ALA A 79 3.19 5.71 2.60
C ALA A 79 3.78 5.24 1.28
N ILE A 80 3.04 5.44 0.19
CA ILE A 80 3.50 5.23 -1.18
C ILE A 80 3.31 6.54 -1.95
N GLU A 81 4.40 7.04 -2.54
CA GLU A 81 4.38 8.15 -3.47
C GLU A 81 4.27 7.60 -4.89
N TRP A 82 3.29 8.11 -5.62
CA TRP A 82 2.95 7.76 -6.98
C TRP A 82 3.35 8.89 -7.91
N LEU A 83 4.05 8.60 -9.00
CA LEU A 83 4.31 9.54 -10.09
C LEU A 83 3.08 9.57 -11.01
N LEU A 84 2.39 10.71 -11.02
CA LEU A 84 1.20 10.95 -11.86
C LEU A 84 1.57 11.46 -13.25
N ASN A 85 2.63 12.27 -13.33
CA ASN A 85 3.12 12.84 -14.58
C ASN A 85 4.61 13.13 -14.44
N ASP A 86 5.41 12.92 -15.50
CA ASP A 86 6.86 13.18 -15.46
C ASP A 86 7.21 14.65 -15.76
N LYS A 87 6.44 15.34 -16.62
CA LYS A 87 6.73 16.73 -17.02
C LYS A 87 5.47 17.60 -17.14
N PRO A 88 5.22 18.55 -16.21
CA PRO A 88 5.93 18.73 -14.94
C PRO A 88 5.69 17.54 -14.00
N ARG A 89 6.68 17.25 -13.14
CA ARG A 89 6.58 16.17 -12.15
C ARG A 89 5.45 16.43 -11.16
N ARG A 90 4.45 15.56 -11.17
CA ARG A 90 3.29 15.57 -10.26
C ARG A 90 3.21 14.25 -9.54
N TYR A 91 2.84 14.31 -8.28
CA TYR A 91 2.78 13.17 -7.40
C TYR A 91 1.48 13.12 -6.63
N VAL A 92 1.09 11.92 -6.21
CA VAL A 92 0.15 11.72 -5.13
C VAL A 92 0.78 10.80 -4.11
N VAL A 93 0.60 11.08 -2.82
CA VAL A 93 0.95 10.15 -1.74
C VAL A 93 -0.31 9.53 -1.17
N THR A 94 -0.28 8.21 -1.03
CA THR A 94 -1.24 7.47 -0.21
C THR A 94 -0.56 7.12 1.10
N ALA A 95 -1.19 7.46 2.24
CA ALA A 95 -0.61 7.24 3.55
C ALA A 95 -1.63 6.60 4.50
N VAL A 96 -1.20 5.55 5.20
CA VAL A 96 -1.99 4.83 6.18
C VAL A 96 -1.20 4.73 7.49
N SER A 97 -1.85 5.08 8.60
CA SER A 97 -1.29 4.92 9.94
C SER A 97 -2.11 3.89 10.69
N LEU A 98 -1.53 2.72 10.96
CA LEU A 98 -2.16 1.59 11.65
C LEU A 98 -1.91 1.68 13.15
N PHE A 99 -2.94 1.44 13.95
CA PHE A 99 -2.84 1.45 15.42
C PHE A 99 -3.89 0.55 16.05
N MET A 100 -3.66 0.16 17.31
CA MET A 100 -4.64 -0.57 18.10
C MET A 100 -5.59 0.37 18.84
N THR A 101 -6.84 -0.03 18.94
CA THR A 101 -7.89 0.58 19.77
C THR A 101 -8.49 -0.48 20.68
N ASN A 102 -9.36 -0.07 21.61
CA ASN A 102 -10.14 -1.00 22.43
C ASN A 102 -11.01 -1.95 21.57
N ASN A 103 -11.35 -1.56 20.34
CA ASN A 103 -12.16 -2.34 19.41
C ASN A 103 -11.31 -3.17 18.42
N GLY A 104 -9.97 -3.16 18.57
CA GLY A 104 -9.04 -3.83 17.68
C GLY A 104 -8.28 -2.86 16.76
N LEU A 105 -7.79 -3.40 15.64
CA LEU A 105 -7.01 -2.67 14.65
C LEU A 105 -7.85 -1.58 13.98
N ASP A 106 -7.29 -0.38 13.88
CA ASP A 106 -7.87 0.74 13.16
C ASP A 106 -6.80 1.52 12.38
N SER A 107 -7.23 2.43 11.49
CA SER A 107 -6.34 3.18 10.61
C SER A 107 -6.80 4.62 10.34
N LEU A 108 -5.81 5.53 10.30
CA LEU A 108 -5.95 6.82 9.62
C LEU A 108 -5.56 6.63 8.16
N ARG A 109 -6.33 7.21 7.24
CA ARG A 109 -6.10 7.12 5.79
C ARG A 109 -6.06 8.53 5.22
N TYR A 110 -4.99 8.84 4.51
CA TYR A 110 -4.68 10.17 4.00
C TYR A 110 -4.20 10.08 2.55
N VAL A 111 -4.68 11.00 1.72
CA VAL A 111 -4.22 11.16 0.34
C VAL A 111 -3.87 12.63 0.13
N TYR A 112 -2.74 12.89 -0.52
CA TYR A 112 -2.33 14.24 -0.86
C TYR A 112 -1.63 14.29 -2.21
N GLU A 113 -2.15 15.14 -3.09
CA GLU A 113 -1.54 15.41 -4.39
C GLU A 113 -0.69 16.68 -4.35
N TYR A 114 0.50 16.63 -4.95
CA TYR A 114 1.47 17.72 -4.90
C TYR A 114 2.41 17.74 -6.12
N ASN A 115 3.07 18.88 -6.30
CA ASN A 115 4.12 19.06 -7.32
C ASN A 115 5.50 18.70 -6.75
N ALA A 116 6.50 18.57 -7.62
CA ALA A 116 7.89 18.43 -7.18
C ALA A 116 8.30 19.50 -6.15
N ASN A 117 9.10 19.09 -5.17
CA ASN A 117 9.63 19.92 -4.06
C ASN A 117 8.58 20.46 -3.07
N ASP A 118 7.36 19.91 -3.07
CA ASP A 118 6.38 20.24 -2.04
C ASP A 118 6.90 19.81 -0.64
N PRO A 119 6.92 20.72 0.35
CA PRO A 119 7.44 20.44 1.69
C PRO A 119 6.57 19.43 2.47
N HIS A 120 5.36 19.14 2.00
CA HIS A 120 4.42 18.17 2.53
C HIS A 120 4.32 16.89 1.69
N GLY A 121 5.20 16.72 0.68
CA GLY A 121 5.36 15.45 -0.01
C GLY A 121 5.81 14.32 0.93
N ILE A 122 5.94 13.08 0.44
CA ILE A 122 6.18 11.88 1.26
C ILE A 122 7.34 12.01 2.27
N GLU A 123 8.40 12.74 1.93
CA GLU A 123 9.56 13.00 2.79
C GLU A 123 9.23 13.95 3.96
N GLY A 124 8.34 14.91 3.71
CA GLY A 124 7.94 15.95 4.67
C GLY A 124 6.75 15.57 5.55
N ILE A 125 6.07 14.46 5.27
CA ILE A 125 5.04 13.94 6.19
C ILE A 125 5.71 13.63 7.54
N PRO A 126 5.22 14.16 8.66
CA PRO A 126 5.94 14.12 9.92
C PRO A 126 5.69 12.82 10.69
N PHE A 127 5.96 11.66 10.07
CA PHE A 127 5.89 10.34 10.71
C PHE A 127 6.91 10.16 11.83
N VAL A 128 7.90 11.05 11.91
CA VAL A 128 8.90 11.10 12.98
C VAL A 128 8.84 12.48 13.64
N ARG A 129 8.87 12.50 14.97
CA ARG A 129 8.88 13.70 15.80
C ARG A 129 10.11 13.72 16.70
N GLU A 130 10.55 14.92 17.08
CA GLU A 130 11.55 15.08 18.13
C GLU A 130 10.89 14.87 19.50
N GLY A 131 11.50 14.02 20.33
CA GLY A 131 11.08 13.72 21.70
C GLY A 131 12.21 13.94 22.70
N LYS A 132 11.91 13.75 23.99
CA LYS A 132 12.89 13.96 25.08
C LYS A 132 14.16 13.10 24.97
N GLY A 133 14.08 11.96 24.28
CA GLY A 133 15.18 11.03 24.05
C GLY A 133 15.69 11.00 22.60
N GLY A 134 15.37 12.03 21.80
CA GLY A 134 15.64 12.07 20.36
C GLY A 134 14.42 11.72 19.52
N LYS A 135 14.66 11.29 18.27
CA LYS A 135 13.61 10.98 17.30
C LYS A 135 12.72 9.82 17.77
N ARG A 136 11.41 10.01 17.67
CA ARG A 136 10.38 9.00 17.94
C ARG A 136 9.36 8.95 16.81
N PRO A 137 8.63 7.84 16.65
CA PRO A 137 7.45 7.80 15.80
C PRO A 137 6.43 8.86 16.22
N ALA A 138 5.70 9.40 15.25
CA ALA A 138 4.57 10.25 15.51
C ALA A 138 3.41 9.46 16.13
N GLU A 139 2.73 10.07 17.07
CA GLU A 139 1.58 9.44 17.71
C GLU A 139 0.34 9.57 16.83
N ARG A 140 -0.68 8.76 17.13
CA ARG A 140 -1.96 8.79 16.40
C ARG A 140 -2.56 10.19 16.36
N GLY A 141 -2.58 10.88 17.50
CA GLY A 141 -3.14 12.23 17.61
C GLY A 141 -2.37 13.23 16.74
N GLU A 142 -1.03 13.19 16.78
CA GLU A 142 -0.18 14.09 15.99
C GLU A 142 -0.37 13.92 14.47
N MET A 143 -0.59 12.68 14.02
CA MET A 143 -0.89 12.42 12.61
C MET A 143 -2.32 12.77 12.24
N GLN A 144 -3.29 12.53 13.13
CA GLN A 144 -4.67 12.94 12.94
C GLN A 144 -4.78 14.46 12.77
N ASP A 145 -4.11 15.22 13.64
CA ASP A 145 -4.04 16.68 13.59
C ASP A 145 -3.36 17.15 12.29
N TYR A 146 -2.21 16.56 11.93
CA TYR A 146 -1.52 16.90 10.69
C TYR A 146 -2.40 16.67 9.45
N TYR A 147 -3.07 15.52 9.35
CA TYR A 147 -3.93 15.22 8.21
C TYR A 147 -5.15 16.14 8.15
N HIS A 148 -5.73 16.48 9.31
CA HIS A 148 -6.85 17.41 9.39
C HIS A 148 -6.44 18.82 8.96
N ASP A 149 -5.31 19.31 9.47
CA ASP A 149 -4.72 20.59 9.10
C ASP A 149 -4.44 20.67 7.60
N MET A 150 -3.84 19.62 7.02
CA MET A 150 -3.56 19.57 5.59
C MET A 150 -4.85 19.60 4.77
N LYS A 151 -5.87 18.84 5.18
CA LYS A 151 -7.19 18.86 4.53
C LYS A 151 -7.85 20.24 4.60
N ALA A 152 -7.66 20.99 5.68
CA ALA A 152 -8.17 22.34 5.82
C ALA A 152 -7.40 23.37 4.97
N LYS A 153 -6.08 23.17 4.82
CA LYS A 153 -5.19 24.10 4.09
C LYS A 153 -5.14 23.84 2.59
N SER A 154 -5.39 22.62 2.12
CA SER A 154 -5.27 22.24 0.72
C SER A 154 -6.46 21.45 0.22
N MET A 155 -7.03 21.89 -0.90
CA MET A 155 -8.11 21.17 -1.58
C MET A 155 -7.66 19.81 -2.16
N PHE A 156 -6.35 19.58 -2.27
CA PHE A 156 -5.73 18.34 -2.78
C PHE A 156 -5.45 17.31 -1.67
N ALA A 157 -5.66 17.67 -0.40
CA ALA A 157 -5.55 16.77 0.73
C ALA A 157 -6.93 16.18 1.10
N ARG A 158 -6.96 14.88 1.39
CA ARG A 158 -8.17 14.14 1.73
C ARG A 158 -7.93 13.16 2.87
N THR A 159 -8.95 12.99 3.71
CA THR A 159 -9.04 11.99 4.77
C THR A 159 -10.36 11.25 4.64
N PHE A 160 -10.40 10.00 5.10
CA PHE A 160 -11.51 9.07 4.82
C PHE A 160 -12.03 8.41 6.09
N ALA A 161 -13.35 8.44 6.28
CA ALA A 161 -13.99 7.84 7.45
C ALA A 161 -14.07 6.31 7.33
N THR A 162 -14.19 5.78 6.11
CA THR A 162 -14.24 4.33 5.85
C THR A 162 -13.15 3.85 4.88
N ILE A 163 -12.80 2.57 4.96
CA ILE A 163 -11.89 1.91 4.00
C ILE A 163 -12.54 1.90 2.61
N LYS A 164 -13.86 1.71 2.55
CA LYS A 164 -14.60 1.69 1.28
C LYS A 164 -14.48 3.02 0.52
N GLU A 165 -14.71 4.15 1.20
CA GLU A 165 -14.55 5.49 0.61
C GLU A 165 -13.11 5.75 0.16
N TYR A 166 -12.14 5.31 0.96
CA TYR A 166 -10.73 5.45 0.63
C TYR A 166 -10.38 4.75 -0.69
N LYS A 167 -10.71 3.46 -0.81
CA LYS A 167 -10.42 2.67 -2.01
C LYS A 167 -11.16 3.21 -3.24
N ALA A 168 -12.45 3.53 -3.11
CA ALA A 168 -13.22 4.12 -4.19
C ALA A 168 -12.58 5.43 -4.70
N PHE A 169 -12.12 6.29 -3.79
CA PHE A 169 -11.44 7.53 -4.18
C PHE A 169 -10.11 7.28 -4.90
N LEU A 170 -9.29 6.32 -4.43
CA LEU A 170 -8.03 5.98 -5.09
C LEU A 170 -8.26 5.50 -6.53
N GLU A 171 -9.28 4.67 -6.74
CA GLU A 171 -9.64 4.14 -8.05
C GLU A 171 -10.21 5.24 -8.97
N GLU A 172 -11.20 5.99 -8.50
CA GLU A 172 -11.89 7.02 -9.28
C GLU A 172 -10.98 8.20 -9.66
N GLN A 173 -10.08 8.62 -8.77
CA GLN A 173 -9.26 9.82 -8.99
C GLN A 173 -7.89 9.53 -9.59
N TYR A 174 -7.30 8.38 -9.26
CA TYR A 174 -5.91 8.09 -9.61
C TYR A 174 -5.72 6.79 -10.39
N HIS A 175 -6.80 6.05 -10.67
CA HIS A 175 -6.74 4.73 -11.31
C HIS A 175 -5.77 3.78 -10.59
N ILE A 176 -5.77 3.85 -9.24
CA ILE A 176 -5.13 2.85 -8.39
C ILE A 176 -6.23 1.84 -8.07
N ILE A 177 -6.29 0.77 -8.85
CA ILE A 177 -7.44 -0.15 -8.94
C ILE A 177 -7.33 -1.23 -7.86
N GLU A 178 -8.36 -1.41 -7.03
CA GLU A 178 -8.32 -2.37 -5.92
C GLU A 178 -7.97 -3.81 -6.37
N SER A 179 -8.57 -4.29 -7.45
CA SER A 179 -8.40 -5.67 -7.93
C SER A 179 -6.97 -6.01 -8.35
N GLU A 180 -6.18 -5.02 -8.80
CA GLU A 180 -4.76 -5.19 -9.09
C GLU A 180 -3.98 -5.53 -7.82
N TRP A 181 -4.34 -4.91 -6.68
CA TRP A 181 -3.70 -5.13 -5.39
C TRP A 181 -4.18 -6.43 -4.72
N GLU A 182 -5.44 -6.79 -4.89
CA GLU A 182 -5.96 -8.10 -4.47
C GLU A 182 -5.26 -9.25 -5.21
N SER A 183 -4.89 -9.04 -6.47
CA SER A 183 -4.09 -10.00 -7.24
C SER A 183 -2.70 -10.20 -6.62
N VAL A 184 -2.05 -9.12 -6.15
CA VAL A 184 -0.78 -9.21 -5.40
C VAL A 184 -0.96 -10.00 -4.10
N VAL A 185 -2.06 -9.78 -3.37
CA VAL A 185 -2.41 -10.56 -2.17
C VAL A 185 -2.54 -12.04 -2.52
N LYS A 186 -3.31 -12.38 -3.56
CA LYS A 186 -3.57 -13.75 -3.99
C LYS A 186 -2.29 -14.49 -4.34
N ILE A 187 -1.43 -13.89 -5.16
CA ILE A 187 -0.15 -14.47 -5.59
C ILE A 187 0.79 -14.71 -4.40
N ASN A 188 0.74 -13.85 -3.38
CA ASN A 188 1.59 -13.95 -2.19
C ASN A 188 0.95 -14.73 -1.02
N SER A 189 -0.24 -15.30 -1.21
CA SER A 189 -0.96 -16.06 -0.18
C SER A 189 -0.76 -17.58 -0.27
N THR A 190 -0.14 -18.10 -1.32
CA THR A 190 0.18 -19.52 -1.51
C THR A 190 1.55 -19.88 -0.92
N GLU A 191 1.72 -21.12 -0.46
CA GLU A 191 3.04 -21.66 -0.10
C GLU A 191 3.90 -21.76 -1.38
N GLY A 192 5.08 -21.14 -1.41
CA GLY A 192 5.86 -20.90 -2.62
C GLY A 192 5.52 -19.60 -3.38
N GLY A 193 4.44 -18.92 -3.00
CA GLY A 193 4.06 -17.58 -3.46
C GLY A 193 4.05 -17.43 -4.98
N VAL A 194 4.83 -16.46 -5.47
CA VAL A 194 5.02 -16.18 -6.90
C VAL A 194 5.55 -17.40 -7.66
N GLU A 195 6.52 -18.13 -7.11
CA GLU A 195 7.13 -19.27 -7.81
C GLU A 195 6.10 -20.37 -8.08
N ALA A 196 5.33 -20.76 -7.06
CA ALA A 196 4.25 -21.74 -7.22
C ALA A 196 3.17 -21.27 -8.21
N PHE A 197 2.84 -19.99 -8.22
CA PHE A 197 1.87 -19.43 -9.17
C PHE A 197 2.35 -19.55 -10.63
N PHE A 198 3.62 -19.22 -10.89
CA PHE A 198 4.19 -19.28 -12.24
C PHE A 198 4.63 -20.69 -12.66
N ASP A 199 4.94 -21.60 -11.72
CA ASP A 199 5.22 -23.01 -11.99
C ASP A 199 4.02 -23.72 -12.65
N GLU A 200 2.81 -23.25 -12.33
CA GLU A 200 1.56 -23.71 -12.93
C GLU A 200 1.21 -22.97 -14.25
N CYS A 201 2.00 -21.97 -14.65
CA CYS A 201 1.87 -21.21 -15.91
C CYS A 201 2.97 -21.59 -16.90
N LYS A 202 2.99 -22.86 -17.34
CA LYS A 202 4.03 -23.42 -18.21
C LYS A 202 3.89 -23.01 -19.69
N SER A 203 2.73 -22.49 -20.07
CA SER A 203 2.47 -21.96 -21.41
C SER A 203 1.93 -20.54 -21.36
N THR A 204 2.12 -19.81 -22.46
CA THR A 204 1.55 -18.48 -22.64
C THR A 204 0.03 -18.47 -22.40
N ASN A 205 -0.70 -19.47 -22.88
CA ASN A 205 -2.15 -19.56 -22.68
C ASN A 205 -2.52 -19.69 -21.19
N GLN A 206 -1.79 -20.49 -20.42
CA GLN A 206 -2.03 -20.60 -18.97
C GLN A 206 -1.76 -19.28 -18.24
N LEU A 207 -0.77 -18.51 -18.68
CA LEU A 207 -0.54 -17.16 -18.16
C LEU A 207 -1.70 -16.23 -18.53
N PHE A 208 -2.21 -16.30 -19.77
CA PHE A 208 -3.39 -15.55 -20.18
C PHE A 208 -4.61 -15.90 -19.32
N ASP A 209 -4.93 -17.18 -19.18
CA ASP A 209 -6.12 -17.67 -18.48
C ASP A 209 -6.09 -17.38 -16.97
N ARG A 210 -4.90 -17.42 -16.34
CA ARG A 210 -4.78 -17.33 -14.88
C ARG A 210 -4.39 -15.95 -14.37
N LEU A 211 -3.84 -15.10 -15.24
CA LEU A 211 -3.42 -13.75 -14.89
C LEU A 211 -4.15 -12.69 -15.71
N LEU A 212 -4.08 -12.74 -17.04
CA LEU A 212 -4.56 -11.63 -17.88
C LEU A 212 -6.09 -11.59 -18.01
N ILE A 213 -6.75 -12.72 -18.28
CA ILE A 213 -8.20 -12.78 -18.43
C ILE A 213 -8.92 -12.34 -17.14
N PRO A 214 -8.57 -12.85 -15.93
CA PRO A 214 -9.22 -12.43 -14.70
C PRO A 214 -9.07 -10.93 -14.41
N ILE A 215 -7.90 -10.35 -14.71
CA ILE A 215 -7.66 -8.90 -14.54
C ILE A 215 -8.55 -8.11 -15.49
N VAL A 216 -8.59 -8.49 -16.78
CA VAL A 216 -9.41 -7.82 -17.80
C VAL A 216 -10.90 -7.95 -17.49
N GLU A 217 -11.38 -9.13 -17.10
CA GLU A 217 -12.78 -9.35 -16.72
C GLU A 217 -13.18 -8.50 -15.50
N SER A 218 -12.31 -8.41 -14.49
CA SER A 218 -12.56 -7.59 -13.30
C SER A 218 -12.61 -6.09 -13.60
N ALA A 219 -11.83 -5.62 -14.58
CA ALA A 219 -11.75 -4.21 -14.96
C ALA A 219 -12.93 -3.73 -15.82
N ILE A 220 -13.72 -4.64 -16.42
CA ILE A 220 -14.79 -4.31 -17.37
C ILE A 220 -16.13 -3.96 -16.69
N VAL A 221 -16.29 -4.12 -15.37
CA VAL A 221 -17.48 -3.80 -14.54
C VAL A 221 -18.81 -3.84 -15.31
N GLY A 222 -19.45 -5.02 -15.33
CA GLY A 222 -20.84 -5.18 -15.77
C GLY A 222 -21.11 -6.26 -16.82
N HIS A 223 -20.09 -7.00 -17.26
CA HIS A 223 -20.27 -8.15 -18.16
C HIS A 223 -19.94 -9.47 -17.47
N ASP A 224 -20.79 -10.45 -17.74
CA ASP A 224 -20.79 -11.82 -17.20
C ASP A 224 -19.40 -12.46 -17.21
N ALA A 225 -18.96 -13.03 -16.08
CA ALA A 225 -17.60 -13.55 -15.83
C ALA A 225 -17.22 -14.79 -16.67
N LYS A 226 -18.03 -15.14 -17.68
CA LYS A 226 -17.77 -16.24 -18.61
C LYS A 226 -17.69 -15.79 -20.07
N LEU A 227 -18.13 -14.56 -20.36
CA LEU A 227 -18.33 -14.12 -21.74
C LEU A 227 -17.00 -13.92 -22.48
N PHE A 228 -15.91 -13.60 -21.78
CA PHE A 228 -14.60 -13.41 -22.41
C PHE A 228 -13.96 -14.73 -22.79
N ALA A 229 -14.00 -15.74 -21.90
CA ALA A 229 -13.57 -17.10 -22.22
C ALA A 229 -14.39 -17.70 -23.38
N ASP A 230 -15.71 -17.50 -23.38
CA ASP A 230 -16.62 -18.00 -24.42
C ASP A 230 -16.38 -17.35 -25.80
N MET A 231 -15.78 -16.15 -25.87
CA MET A 231 -15.47 -15.47 -27.15
C MET A 231 -14.28 -16.08 -27.92
N PHE A 232 -13.41 -16.86 -27.26
CA PHE A 232 -12.25 -17.49 -27.90
C PHE A 232 -12.43 -19.00 -28.15
N GLU A 233 -13.59 -19.56 -27.81
CA GLU A 233 -13.92 -20.98 -28.06
C GLU A 233 -14.62 -21.25 -29.41
N THR A 234 -14.58 -20.32 -30.38
CA THR A 234 -15.02 -20.56 -31.79
C THR A 234 -13.88 -20.86 -32.75
#